data_AF-A0A8S0G297-F1
#
_entry.id   AF-A0A8S0G297-F1
#
_cell.length_a   1.000
_cell.length_b   1.000
_cell.length_c   1.000
_cell.angle_alpha   90.00
_cell.angle_beta   90.00
_cell.angle_gamma   90.00
#
_symmetry.space_group_name_H-M   'P 1'
#
loop_
_entity.id
_entity.type
_entity.pdbx_description
1 polymer ?
#
loop_
_entity_poly.entity_id
_entity_poly.type
_entity_poly.pdbx_seq_one_letter_code
_entity_poly.pdbx_strand_id
1 'polypeptide(L)'
;MTMSFSSLDLNVKIVSDLDDAIAHIREHGTQHSDAILTRDMRNAQRFVNEVDSSAVYVNASTRFTDGGQFGLGAEVAVSTQKLHARGPMGLEALTTYKWIGIGDYTIRA
;
A
#
# COMPACT_ATOMS: atom_id res chain seq x y z
N MET A 1 -11.10 16.32 10.88
CA MET A 1 -12.22 15.94 10.00
C MET A 1 -11.64 15.13 8.85
N THR A 2 -11.83 13.82 8.86
CA THR A 2 -11.29 12.89 7.86
C THR A 2 -12.19 12.98 6.62
N MET A 3 -11.74 13.69 5.58
CA MET A 3 -12.52 13.93 4.37
C MET A 3 -11.63 13.80 3.15
N SER A 4 -12.03 12.92 2.22
CA SER A 4 -11.40 12.79 0.90
C SER A 4 -12.21 13.59 -0.12
N PHE A 5 -11.52 14.34 -0.98
CA PHE A 5 -12.14 15.11 -2.05
C PHE A 5 -11.84 14.46 -3.40
N SER A 6 -12.85 14.38 -4.27
CA SER A 6 -12.70 13.99 -5.69
C SER A 6 -12.84 15.24 -6.58
N SER A 7 -12.28 16.35 -6.11
CA SER A 7 -12.35 17.70 -6.68
C SER A 7 -10.99 18.40 -6.50
N LEU A 8 -10.86 19.63 -6.99
CA LEU A 8 -9.64 20.42 -6.90
C LEU A 8 -9.52 21.12 -5.53
N ASP A 9 -9.68 20.36 -4.45
CA ASP A 9 -9.58 20.82 -3.07
C ASP A 9 -8.40 20.12 -2.35
N LEU A 10 -7.68 20.85 -1.51
CA LEU A 10 -6.53 20.33 -0.77
C LEU A 10 -6.53 20.81 0.68
N ASN A 11 -6.46 19.86 1.62
CA ASN A 11 -6.19 20.16 3.03
C ASN A 11 -4.68 20.20 3.27
N VAL A 12 -4.22 21.24 3.99
CA VAL A 12 -2.82 21.39 4.37
C VAL A 12 -2.72 21.49 5.89
N LYS A 13 -1.92 20.61 6.50
CA LYS A 13 -1.56 20.65 7.92
C LYS A 13 -0.04 20.85 8.05
N ILE A 14 0.35 21.80 8.89
CA ILE A 14 1.75 21.93 9.32
C ILE A 14 1.97 20.97 10.48
N VAL A 15 3.05 20.19 10.40
CA VAL A 15 3.47 19.21 11.42
C VAL A 15 4.84 19.59 11.95
N SER A 16 5.14 19.23 13.19
CA SER A 16 6.41 19.61 13.84
C SER A 16 7.61 18.82 13.32
N ASP A 17 7.40 17.54 13.02
CA ASP A 17 8.44 16.60 12.62
C ASP A 17 7.85 15.37 11.89
N LEU A 18 8.70 14.38 11.63
CA LEU A 18 8.32 13.12 10.97
C LEU A 18 7.36 12.27 11.83
N ASP A 19 7.50 12.31 13.15
CA ASP A 19 6.69 11.48 14.05
C ASP A 19 5.24 11.99 14.06
N ASP A 20 5.04 13.32 14.11
CA ASP A 20 3.73 13.95 13.97
C ASP A 20 3.13 13.71 12.57
N ALA A 21 3.95 13.72 11.51
CA ALA A 21 3.50 13.37 10.16
C ALA A 21 2.97 11.93 10.07
N ILE A 22 3.72 10.95 10.59
CA ILE A 22 3.34 9.53 10.59
C ILE A 22 2.11 9.31 11.47
N ALA A 23 2.03 9.95 12.64
CA ALA A 23 0.87 9.88 13.51
C ALA A 23 -0.39 10.43 12.83
N HIS A 24 -0.27 11.55 12.12
CA HIS A 24 -1.37 12.14 11.36
C HIS A 24 -1.86 11.22 10.23
N ILE A 25 -0.94 10.61 9.46
CA ILE A 25 -1.29 9.62 8.43
C ILE A 25 -1.98 8.40 9.05
N ARG A 26 -1.49 7.91 10.20
CA ARG A 26 -2.09 6.77 10.89
C ARG A 26 -3.51 7.04 11.36
N GLU A 27 -3.78 8.25 11.86
CA GLU A 27 -5.09 8.63 12.38
C GLU A 27 -6.12 8.92 11.28
N HIS A 28 -5.71 9.52 10.17
CA HIS A 28 -6.62 10.04 9.15
C HIS A 28 -6.52 9.37 7.78
N GLY A 29 -5.46 8.61 7.52
CA GLY A 29 -5.25 7.91 6.27
C GLY A 29 -6.21 6.73 6.09
N THR A 30 -6.55 6.45 4.83
CA THR A 30 -7.35 5.28 4.43
C THR A 30 -6.48 4.07 4.07
N GLN A 31 -5.17 4.15 4.34
CA GLN A 31 -4.17 3.12 4.03
C GLN A 31 -4.06 2.80 2.54
N HIS A 32 -4.34 3.79 1.67
CA HIS A 32 -4.25 3.65 0.22
C HIS A 32 -2.85 3.99 -0.28
N SER A 33 -2.51 5.27 -0.39
CA SER A 33 -1.21 5.70 -0.91
C SER A 33 -0.70 6.90 -0.14
N ASP A 34 0.52 6.79 0.37
CA ASP A 34 1.17 7.86 1.12
C ASP A 34 2.60 8.06 0.61
N ALA A 35 3.09 9.30 0.68
CA ALA A 35 4.39 9.66 0.13
C ALA A 35 5.13 10.63 1.03
N ILE A 36 6.46 10.51 1.04
CA ILE A 36 7.38 11.49 1.63
C ILE A 36 8.26 12.11 0.55
N LEU A 37 8.43 13.43 0.61
CA LEU A 37 9.45 14.15 -0.15
C LEU A 37 10.60 14.52 0.80
N THR A 38 11.76 13.90 0.63
CA THR A 38 12.92 14.10 1.51
C THR A 38 14.23 13.80 0.80
N ARG A 39 15.30 14.49 1.22
CA ARG A 39 16.69 14.17 0.84
C ARG A 39 17.42 13.37 1.92
N ASP A 40 16.83 13.25 3.11
CA ASP A 40 17.38 12.47 4.21
C ASP A 40 16.96 11.01 4.07
N MET A 41 17.94 10.15 3.77
CA MET A 41 17.74 8.71 3.61
C MET A 41 17.25 8.01 4.88
N ARG A 42 17.58 8.53 6.07
CA ARG A 42 17.09 7.98 7.34
C ARG A 42 15.59 8.23 7.47
N ASN A 43 15.15 9.44 7.15
CA ASN A 43 13.73 9.79 7.17
C ASN A 43 12.94 9.02 6.11
N ALA A 44 13.51 8.84 4.91
CA ALA A 44 12.90 8.02 3.86
C ALA A 44 12.69 6.58 4.34
N GLN A 45 13.73 5.95 4.91
CA GLN A 45 13.63 4.58 5.38
C GLN A 45 12.65 4.41 6.55
N ARG A 46 12.66 5.37 7.50
CA ARG A 46 11.70 5.39 8.60
C ARG A 46 10.26 5.47 8.09
N PHE A 47 9.98 6.40 7.18
CA PHE A 47 8.64 6.57 6.61
C PHE A 47 8.15 5.29 5.92
N VAL A 48 8.99 4.66 5.08
CA VAL A 48 8.66 3.40 4.40
C VAL A 48 8.36 2.26 5.39
N ASN A 49 9.06 2.21 6.52
CA ASN A 49 8.89 1.15 7.51
C ASN A 49 7.69 1.37 8.45
N GLU A 50 7.34 2.63 8.73
CA GLU A 50 6.37 3.00 9.78
C GLU A 50 4.97 3.35 9.23
N VAL A 51 4.87 3.73 7.95
CA VAL A 51 3.59 4.02 7.28
C VAL A 51 3.00 2.74 6.70
N ASP A 52 1.79 2.40 7.13
CA ASP A 52 1.11 1.14 6.80
C ASP A 52 0.01 1.35 5.75
N SER A 53 0.41 1.73 4.53
CA SER A 53 -0.47 1.92 3.38
C SER A 53 -0.22 0.87 2.29
N SER A 54 -1.15 0.69 1.37
CA SER A 54 -1.00 -0.31 0.30
C SER A 54 0.15 0.03 -0.66
N ALA A 55 0.45 1.32 -0.85
CA ALA A 55 1.68 1.80 -1.48
C ALA A 55 2.29 2.97 -0.70
N VAL A 56 3.61 2.91 -0.48
CA VAL A 56 4.37 3.97 0.18
C VAL A 56 5.49 4.44 -0.73
N TYR A 57 5.57 5.75 -0.95
CA TYR A 57 6.51 6.36 -1.90
C TYR A 57 7.53 7.26 -1.24
N VAL A 58 8.74 7.27 -1.80
CA VAL A 58 9.79 8.25 -1.51
C VAL A 58 10.05 9.04 -2.78
N ASN A 59 9.89 10.35 -2.73
CA ASN A 59 10.18 11.26 -3.86
C ASN A 59 9.44 10.92 -5.16
N ALA A 60 8.22 10.36 -5.05
CA ALA A 60 7.37 10.02 -6.17
C ALA A 60 5.90 10.36 -5.89
N SER A 61 5.12 10.57 -6.95
CA SER A 61 3.70 10.90 -6.85
C SER A 61 2.88 9.70 -6.38
N THR A 62 1.86 9.94 -5.55
CA THR A 62 0.89 8.90 -5.14
C THR A 62 0.04 8.38 -6.31
N ARG A 63 -0.03 9.14 -7.42
CA ARG A 63 -0.73 8.77 -8.66
C ARG A 63 -0.19 7.50 -9.33
N PHE A 64 1.01 7.05 -8.97
CA PHE A 64 1.58 5.81 -9.49
C PHE A 64 0.94 4.53 -8.92
N THR A 65 0.00 4.65 -7.97
CA THR A 65 -0.73 3.50 -7.42
C THR A 65 -1.78 3.02 -8.42
N ASP A 66 -1.31 2.25 -9.40
CA ASP A 66 -2.06 1.77 -10.55
C ASP A 66 -1.35 0.52 -11.10
N GLY A 67 -2.10 -0.53 -11.42
CA GLY A 67 -1.55 -1.80 -11.88
C GLY A 67 -0.77 -1.70 -13.19
N GLY A 68 -1.17 -0.80 -14.10
CA GLY A 68 -0.41 -0.53 -15.33
C GLY A 68 0.95 0.10 -15.02
N GLN A 69 0.99 1.08 -14.12
CA GLN A 69 2.23 1.71 -13.65
C GLN A 69 3.14 0.75 -12.88
N PHE A 70 2.55 -0.20 -12.15
CA PHE A 70 3.29 -1.23 -11.41
C PHE A 70 3.72 -2.43 -12.28
N GLY A 71 3.41 -2.42 -13.58
CA GLY A 71 3.81 -3.49 -14.50
C GLY A 71 2.95 -4.75 -14.42
N LEU A 72 1.78 -4.69 -13.79
CA LEU A 72 0.81 -5.79 -13.73
C LEU A 72 0.00 -5.93 -15.03
N GLY A 73 0.13 -4.97 -15.94
CA GLY A 73 -0.59 -4.91 -17.22
C GLY A 73 -2.03 -4.43 -17.08
N ALA A 74 -2.78 -4.96 -16.11
CA ALA A 74 -4.13 -4.52 -15.75
C ALA A 74 -4.38 -4.69 -14.25
N GLU A 75 -5.40 -3.99 -13.73
CA GLU A 75 -5.91 -4.16 -12.38
C GLU A 75 -7.44 -4.28 -12.37
N VAL A 76 -7.97 -5.00 -11.38
CA VAL A 76 -9.41 -5.03 -11.10
C VAL A 76 -9.82 -3.91 -10.15
N ALA A 77 -9.01 -3.68 -9.12
CA ALA A 77 -9.18 -2.62 -8.14
C ALA A 77 -7.86 -2.44 -7.35
N VAL A 78 -7.81 -1.39 -6.52
CA VAL A 78 -6.75 -1.21 -5.52
C VAL A 78 -7.31 -1.58 -4.15
N SER A 79 -6.76 -2.63 -3.54
CA SER A 79 -7.16 -3.09 -2.20
C SER A 79 -6.34 -2.40 -1.11
N THR A 80 -7.02 -1.87 -0.08
CA THR A 80 -6.36 -1.41 1.15
C THR A 80 -6.38 -2.47 2.26
N GLN A 81 -7.03 -3.62 2.03
CA GLN A 81 -7.11 -4.70 3.01
C GLN A 81 -5.76 -5.41 3.17
N LYS A 82 -5.50 -5.93 4.37
CA LYS A 82 -4.23 -6.60 4.71
C LYS A 82 -4.19 -8.07 4.31
N LEU A 83 -5.34 -8.70 4.12
CA LEU A 83 -5.44 -10.12 3.80
C LEU A 83 -5.66 -10.33 2.30
N HIS A 84 -5.20 -11.48 1.78
CA HIS A 84 -5.30 -11.90 0.38
C HIS A 84 -4.46 -11.06 -0.60
N ALA A 85 -4.93 -9.87 -0.94
CA ALA A 85 -4.27 -8.97 -1.89
C ALA A 85 -4.36 -7.52 -1.40
N ARG A 86 -3.23 -6.80 -1.50
CA ARG A 86 -3.09 -5.41 -1.04
C ARG A 86 -2.36 -4.59 -2.12
N GLY A 87 -2.89 -3.41 -2.43
CA GLY A 87 -2.47 -2.59 -3.55
C GLY A 87 -3.22 -2.92 -4.84
N PRO A 88 -2.73 -2.49 -6.01
CA PRO A 88 -3.24 -2.88 -7.31
C PRO A 88 -3.39 -4.40 -7.47
N MET A 89 -4.61 -4.87 -7.76
CA MET A 89 -4.93 -6.29 -7.87
C MET A 89 -4.88 -6.76 -9.34
N GLY A 90 -3.74 -7.33 -9.74
CA GLY A 90 -3.55 -8.00 -11.03
C GLY A 90 -4.12 -9.43 -11.07
N LEU A 91 -3.76 -10.19 -12.11
CA LEU A 91 -4.30 -11.55 -12.34
C LEU A 91 -4.06 -12.51 -11.17
N GLU A 92 -2.87 -12.48 -10.55
CA GLU A 92 -2.55 -13.36 -9.43
C GLU A 92 -3.48 -13.18 -8.23
N ALA A 93 -3.93 -11.94 -7.99
CA ALA A 93 -4.88 -11.62 -6.91
C ALA A 93 -6.28 -12.21 -7.14
N LEU A 94 -6.57 -12.76 -8.32
CA LEU A 94 -7.83 -13.46 -8.63
C LEU A 94 -7.69 -14.98 -8.56
N THR A 95 -6.53 -15.47 -8.14
CA THR A 95 -6.27 -16.90 -8.00
C THR A 95 -6.33 -17.33 -6.53
N THR A 96 -6.45 -18.63 -6.33
CA THR A 96 -6.21 -19.26 -5.03
C THR A 96 -5.33 -20.49 -5.25
N TYR A 97 -4.75 -21.03 -4.20
CA TYR A 97 -3.89 -22.20 -4.27
C TYR A 97 -4.58 -23.44 -3.70
N LYS A 98 -4.09 -24.61 -4.09
CA LYS A 98 -4.48 -25.89 -3.51
C LYS A 98 -3.24 -26.76 -3.35
N TRP A 99 -3.30 -27.70 -2.41
CA TRP A 99 -2.27 -28.73 -2.26
C TRP A 99 -2.58 -29.90 -3.18
N ILE A 100 -1.55 -30.41 -3.86
CA ILE A 100 -1.63 -31.63 -4.67
C ILE A 100 -0.67 -32.64 -4.06
N GLY A 101 -1.22 -33.72 -3.51
CA GLY A 101 -0.46 -34.85 -2.99
C GLY A 101 -0.50 -36.02 -3.97
N ILE A 102 0.66 -36.51 -4.38
CA ILE A 102 0.81 -37.71 -5.20
C ILE A 102 1.54 -38.73 -4.34
N GLY A 103 0.87 -39.83 -4.00
CA GLY A 103 1.42 -40.89 -3.16
C GLY A 103 1.50 -42.21 -3.91
N ASP A 104 2.24 -43.14 -3.31
CA ASP A 104 2.33 -44.55 -3.72
C ASP A 104 2.02 -45.41 -2.49
N TYR A 105 0.72 -45.72 -2.32
CA TYR A 105 0.18 -46.43 -1.14
C TYR A 105 0.67 -45.90 0.22
N THR A 106 0.90 -44.59 0.29
CA THR A 106 1.48 -43.94 1.47
C THR A 106 0.50 -43.96 2.64
N ILE A 107 0.95 -44.48 3.79
CA ILE A 107 0.20 -44.46 5.05
C ILE A 107 0.57 -43.25 5.91
N ARG A 108 -0.35 -42.85 6.79
CA ARG A 108 -0.05 -41.93 7.90
C ARG A 108 0.28 -42.77 9.14
N ALA A 109 1.51 -42.68 9.62
CA ALA A 109 1.96 -43.32 10.86
C ALA A 109 1.39 -42.59 12.09
#